data_AF-A0A3L8PR27-F1
#
_entry.id   AF-A0A3L8PR27-F1
#
_cell.length_a   1.000
_cell.length_b   1.000
_cell.length_c   1.000
_cell.angle_alpha   90.00
_cell.angle_beta   90.00
_cell.angle_gamma   90.00
#
_symmetry.space_group_name_H-M   'P 1'
#
loop_
_entity.id
_entity.type
_entity.pdbx_description
1 polymer ?
#
loop_
_entity_poly.entity_id
_entity_poly.type
_entity_poly.pdbx_seq_one_letter_code
_entity_poly.pdbx_strand_id
1 'polypeptide(L)'
;MIPYRLTLAEQNRLKHFFNYQNTEQSTPFIPSHKRPYSTPYLDNLSVIHLYNRGRKNILDVVRVTASIVKNCREMTDVWRLLDNLKNVKLKQGDSIDPSPLNVSLIRSLTISPTHSRVTIFANATKVLAFIPKLGIEPDLITCINFLSVCAECTEYNDAEALLFEQNGNPSLMQQWGLTPDITICNASLTVCAKTGRLDKAREYLLSNTASNMQRRWPQATPPIKPNLITCTNFLSVCAECTEYNDAEALLFEHNGKPSLMQQWGLTPDITICNAYLIVCAKTGRFDKAVTLVGKQMPALGIKVNFVTYSLLAIVDINRFGGLIKKWTKEGVLLQHLGLHGTSLNLHAKDIFNIYDSKGTELAVPFEFAKALFNYHRNEKRTIYKA
;
A
#
# COMPACT_ATOMS: atom_id res chain seq x y z
N MET A 1 -1.72 -22.15 -18.65
CA MET A 1 -1.09 -21.86 -19.97
C MET A 1 0.42 -21.71 -19.78
N ILE A 2 1.22 -22.03 -20.80
CA ILE A 2 2.69 -22.03 -20.73
C ILE A 2 3.21 -20.58 -20.65
N PRO A 3 4.20 -20.25 -19.78
CA PRO A 3 4.84 -18.94 -19.79
C PRO A 3 5.58 -18.72 -21.11
N TYR A 4 5.25 -17.62 -21.81
CA TYR A 4 5.77 -17.35 -23.16
C TYR A 4 7.26 -16.96 -23.11
N ARG A 5 8.14 -17.97 -23.19
CA ARG A 5 9.59 -17.75 -23.36
C ARG A 5 9.83 -17.13 -24.73
N LEU A 6 10.44 -15.94 -24.74
CA LEU A 6 10.98 -15.30 -25.96
C LEU A 6 11.80 -16.32 -26.75
N THR A 7 11.59 -16.38 -28.07
CA THR A 7 12.34 -17.32 -28.93
C THR A 7 13.83 -17.00 -28.91
N LEU A 8 14.69 -17.98 -29.19
CA LEU A 8 16.14 -17.75 -29.23
C LEU A 8 16.53 -16.68 -30.26
N ALA A 9 15.75 -16.53 -31.34
CA ALA A 9 15.91 -15.46 -32.33
C ALA A 9 15.54 -14.07 -31.78
N GLU A 10 14.49 -13.95 -30.97
CA GLU A 10 14.12 -12.70 -30.30
C GLU A 10 15.12 -12.33 -29.20
N GLN A 11 15.58 -13.31 -28.41
CA GLN A 11 16.65 -13.12 -27.42
C GLN A 11 17.98 -12.69 -28.07
N ASN A 12 18.37 -13.31 -29.20
CA ASN A 12 19.60 -12.96 -29.91
C ASN A 12 19.49 -11.59 -30.61
N ARG A 13 18.32 -11.20 -31.12
CA ARG A 13 18.09 -9.84 -31.63
C ARG A 13 18.16 -8.78 -30.53
N LEU A 14 17.62 -9.07 -29.35
CA LEU A 14 17.80 -8.21 -28.17
C LEU A 14 19.27 -8.12 -27.74
N LYS A 15 20.02 -9.23 -27.70
CA LYS A 15 21.47 -9.21 -27.42
C LYS A 15 22.26 -8.36 -28.42
N HIS A 16 21.97 -8.49 -29.71
CA HIS A 16 22.70 -7.75 -30.75
C HIS A 16 22.44 -6.23 -30.69
N PHE A 17 21.29 -5.83 -30.14
CA PHE A 17 20.89 -4.44 -29.96
C PHE A 17 21.61 -3.73 -28.79
N PHE A 18 22.12 -4.46 -27.80
CA PHE A 18 22.87 -3.87 -26.67
C PHE A 18 24.38 -3.74 -26.93
N ASN A 19 24.91 -4.29 -28.02
CA ASN A 19 26.35 -4.37 -28.32
C ASN A 19 26.71 -3.66 -29.63
N TYR A 20 26.58 -2.33 -29.69
CA TYR A 20 27.26 -1.51 -30.71
C TYR A 20 27.96 -0.32 -30.04
N GLN A 21 29.24 -0.12 -30.37
CA GLN A 21 30.04 0.99 -29.85
C GLN A 21 29.96 2.20 -30.79
N ASN A 22 30.07 3.40 -30.24
CA ASN A 22 30.21 4.62 -31.03
C ASN A 22 31.55 4.63 -31.77
N THR A 23 31.52 5.01 -33.04
CA THR A 23 32.70 5.49 -33.79
C THR A 23 32.41 6.86 -34.38
N GLU A 24 33.36 7.76 -34.19
CA GLU A 24 33.41 9.19 -34.56
C GLU A 24 33.27 9.44 -36.08
N GLN A 25 33.15 10.67 -36.62
CA GLN A 25 33.39 12.06 -36.13
C GLN A 25 32.30 12.99 -36.77
N SER A 26 32.20 14.34 -36.74
CA SER A 26 33.06 15.49 -36.41
C SER A 26 32.12 16.70 -36.07
N THR A 27 32.25 17.41 -34.93
CA THR A 27 33.03 18.65 -34.62
C THR A 27 32.67 19.92 -35.41
N PRO A 28 32.64 21.14 -34.79
CA PRO A 28 33.41 21.53 -33.59
C PRO A 28 32.65 22.17 -32.38
N PHE A 29 33.17 21.82 -31.20
CA PHE A 29 33.33 22.61 -29.95
C PHE A 29 32.33 23.69 -29.53
N ILE A 30 31.68 23.43 -28.39
CA ILE A 30 31.56 24.36 -27.25
C ILE A 30 32.04 23.60 -25.99
N PRO A 31 32.87 24.17 -25.09
CA PRO A 31 33.38 23.45 -23.90
C PRO A 31 32.27 22.97 -22.97
N SER A 32 32.47 21.81 -22.34
CA SER A 32 31.45 21.11 -21.58
C SER A 32 31.86 20.84 -20.13
N HIS A 33 30.95 21.12 -19.19
CA HIS A 33 30.95 20.48 -17.88
C HIS A 33 29.50 20.22 -17.40
N LYS A 34 29.27 18.98 -16.96
CA LYS A 34 28.11 18.51 -16.18
C LYS A 34 26.71 18.69 -16.83
N ARG A 35 26.48 18.01 -17.97
CA ARG A 35 25.17 17.36 -18.20
C ARG A 35 25.17 16.00 -17.49
N PRO A 36 24.13 15.62 -16.72
CA PRO A 36 24.01 14.26 -16.18
C PRO A 36 23.86 13.21 -17.28
N TYR A 37 24.24 11.97 -16.99
CA TYR A 37 24.20 10.84 -17.93
C TYR A 37 22.78 10.54 -18.43
N SER A 38 22.56 10.66 -19.74
CA SER A 38 21.39 10.09 -20.40
C SER A 38 21.46 8.56 -20.36
N THR A 39 20.52 7.91 -19.67
CA THR A 39 20.53 6.44 -19.53
C THR A 39 20.27 5.71 -20.85
N PRO A 40 20.94 4.57 -21.16
CA PRO A 40 20.90 3.92 -22.49
C PRO A 40 19.59 3.24 -22.92
N TYR A 41 18.44 3.60 -22.34
CA TYR A 41 17.13 2.99 -22.64
C TYR A 41 16.34 3.72 -23.75
N LEU A 42 16.87 4.81 -24.29
CA LEU A 42 16.10 5.80 -25.06
C LEU A 42 15.99 5.53 -26.57
N ASP A 43 16.92 4.78 -27.18
CA ASP A 43 16.93 4.53 -28.64
C ASP A 43 15.96 3.43 -29.10
N ASN A 44 15.30 2.76 -28.14
CA ASN A 44 14.41 1.62 -28.35
C ASN A 44 13.18 1.93 -29.23
N LEU A 45 12.85 3.21 -29.45
CA LEU A 45 11.74 3.64 -30.32
C LEU A 45 11.87 3.05 -31.74
N SER A 46 13.09 3.09 -32.28
CA SER A 46 13.42 2.53 -33.59
C SER A 46 13.18 1.02 -33.67
N VAL A 47 13.53 0.29 -32.60
CA VAL A 47 13.39 -1.16 -32.49
C VAL A 47 11.95 -1.59 -32.26
N ILE A 48 11.16 -0.82 -31.49
CA ILE A 48 9.71 -1.06 -31.37
C ILE A 48 9.04 -0.86 -32.74
N HIS A 49 9.38 0.20 -33.49
CA HIS A 49 8.89 0.37 -34.86
C HIS A 49 9.34 -0.76 -35.82
N LEU A 50 10.57 -1.26 -35.70
CA LEU A 50 11.07 -2.40 -36.51
C LEU A 50 10.40 -3.73 -36.15
N TYR A 51 10.19 -4.02 -34.87
CA TYR A 51 9.46 -5.20 -34.39
C TYR A 51 7.99 -5.19 -34.83
N ASN A 52 7.37 -4.00 -34.82
CA ASN A 52 6.02 -3.78 -35.32
C ASN A 52 5.92 -3.72 -36.86
N ARG A 53 7.03 -3.82 -37.61
CA ARG A 53 7.06 -3.78 -39.09
C ARG A 53 6.61 -5.11 -39.72
N GLY A 54 5.42 -5.56 -39.30
CA GLY A 54 4.77 -6.81 -39.72
C GLY A 54 3.67 -7.25 -38.75
N ARG A 55 3.79 -6.97 -37.45
CA ARG A 55 2.79 -7.33 -36.42
C ARG A 55 1.69 -6.27 -36.32
N LYS A 56 0.45 -6.62 -36.70
CA LYS A 56 -0.71 -5.71 -36.73
C LYS A 56 -1.55 -5.67 -35.43
N ASN A 57 -1.02 -6.17 -34.30
CA ASN A 57 -1.81 -6.40 -33.09
C ASN A 57 -1.55 -5.35 -32.00
N ILE A 58 -2.60 -4.60 -31.65
CA ILE A 58 -2.65 -3.62 -30.55
C ILE A 58 -2.09 -4.18 -29.23
N LEU A 59 -2.45 -5.43 -28.91
CA LEU A 59 -2.03 -6.15 -27.70
C LEU A 59 -0.51 -6.24 -27.52
N ASP A 60 0.26 -6.41 -28.61
CA ASP A 60 1.72 -6.53 -28.49
C ASP A 60 2.34 -5.19 -28.07
N VAL A 61 1.88 -4.08 -28.65
CA VAL A 61 2.38 -2.74 -28.33
C VAL A 61 2.02 -2.33 -26.90
N VAL A 62 0.76 -2.49 -26.51
CA VAL A 62 0.27 -2.17 -25.15
C VAL A 62 1.03 -2.98 -24.10
N ARG A 63 1.17 -4.29 -24.28
CA ARG A 63 1.87 -5.17 -23.33
C ARG A 63 3.37 -4.88 -23.25
N VAL A 64 4.02 -4.57 -24.36
CA VAL A 64 5.44 -4.15 -24.37
C VAL A 64 5.61 -2.83 -23.63
N THR A 65 4.77 -1.82 -23.89
CA THR A 65 4.79 -0.54 -23.16
C THR A 65 4.59 -0.74 -21.66
N ALA A 66 3.54 -1.47 -21.24
CA ALA A 66 3.26 -1.78 -19.84
C ALA A 66 4.37 -2.62 -19.16
N SER A 67 5.18 -3.36 -19.92
CA SER A 67 6.36 -4.09 -19.43
C SER A 67 7.59 -3.18 -19.26
N ILE A 68 7.84 -2.28 -20.22
CA ILE A 68 8.97 -1.34 -20.17
C ILE A 68 8.78 -0.31 -19.05
N VAL A 69 7.57 0.21 -18.84
CA VAL A 69 7.29 1.21 -17.77
C VAL A 69 7.72 0.70 -16.38
N LYS A 70 7.58 -0.60 -16.09
CA LYS A 70 8.03 -1.23 -14.82
C LYS A 70 9.53 -1.03 -14.55
N ASN A 71 10.32 -0.89 -15.61
CA ASN A 71 11.78 -0.81 -15.57
C ASN A 71 12.31 0.62 -15.79
N CYS A 72 11.43 1.58 -16.12
CA CYS A 72 11.81 2.98 -16.31
C CYS A 72 12.34 3.58 -15.00
N ARG A 73 13.43 4.34 -15.09
CA ARG A 73 14.07 4.99 -13.93
C ARG A 73 13.59 6.43 -13.72
N GLU A 74 13.10 7.08 -14.77
CA GLU A 74 12.64 8.46 -14.73
C GLU A 74 11.21 8.59 -15.26
N MET A 75 10.40 9.49 -14.67
CA MET A 75 8.99 9.66 -15.09
C MET A 75 8.87 10.30 -16.47
N THR A 76 9.91 11.00 -16.93
CA THR A 76 10.03 11.51 -18.30
C THR A 76 9.98 10.39 -19.33
N ASP A 77 10.59 9.24 -19.06
CA ASP A 77 10.56 8.08 -19.94
C ASP A 77 9.20 7.36 -19.90
N VAL A 78 8.55 7.34 -18.73
CA VAL A 78 7.17 6.86 -18.58
C VAL A 78 6.20 7.71 -19.43
N TRP A 79 6.28 9.04 -19.36
CA TRP A 79 5.42 9.91 -20.18
C TRP A 79 5.71 9.80 -21.68
N ARG A 80 6.98 9.62 -22.09
CA ARG A 80 7.35 9.34 -23.49
C ARG A 80 6.71 8.04 -23.99
N LEU A 81 6.77 6.99 -23.17
CA LEU A 81 6.18 5.67 -23.49
C LEU A 81 4.65 5.71 -23.58
N LEU A 82 3.98 6.51 -22.75
CA LEU A 82 2.54 6.77 -22.88
C LEU A 82 2.22 7.61 -24.14
N ASP A 83 2.96 8.69 -24.39
CA ASP A 83 2.75 9.56 -25.56
C ASP A 83 2.92 8.80 -26.89
N ASN A 84 3.83 7.81 -26.95
CA ASN A 84 3.99 6.93 -28.10
C ASN A 84 2.72 6.13 -28.46
N LEU A 85 1.80 5.89 -27.51
CA LEU A 85 0.59 5.10 -27.76
C LEU A 85 -0.38 5.78 -28.74
N LYS A 86 -0.30 7.12 -28.93
CA LYS A 86 -1.09 7.83 -29.96
C LYS A 86 -0.77 7.39 -31.40
N ASN A 87 0.37 6.73 -31.60
CA ASN A 87 0.81 6.21 -32.90
C ASN A 87 0.26 4.80 -33.19
N VAL A 88 -0.48 4.19 -32.25
CA VAL A 88 -1.13 2.88 -32.44
C VAL A 88 -2.32 3.05 -33.37
N LYS A 89 -2.33 2.31 -34.48
CA LYS A 89 -3.45 2.28 -35.42
C LYS A 89 -4.57 1.39 -34.86
N LEU A 90 -5.53 2.00 -34.20
CA LEU A 90 -6.79 1.38 -33.77
C LEU A 90 -7.63 0.97 -34.99
N LYS A 91 -8.38 -0.13 -34.88
CA LYS A 91 -9.53 -0.38 -35.77
C LYS A 91 -10.78 0.30 -35.20
N GLN A 92 -11.83 0.37 -36.00
CA GLN A 92 -13.13 0.84 -35.54
C GLN A 92 -13.66 -0.08 -34.44
N GLY A 93 -13.75 0.43 -33.20
CA GLY A 93 -14.16 -0.32 -32.01
C GLY A 93 -13.01 -0.88 -31.15
N ASP A 94 -11.74 -0.73 -31.54
CA ASP A 94 -10.60 -1.05 -30.66
C ASP A 94 -10.35 0.13 -29.70
N SER A 95 -10.41 -0.06 -28.37
CA SER A 95 -9.88 0.89 -27.37
C SER A 95 -8.48 0.49 -26.88
N ILE A 96 -7.76 1.43 -26.26
CA ILE A 96 -6.43 1.15 -25.68
C ILE A 96 -6.62 0.63 -24.24
N ASP A 97 -6.27 -0.63 -24.03
CA ASP A 97 -6.26 -1.31 -22.72
C ASP A 97 -5.48 -0.48 -21.66
N PRO A 98 -6.03 -0.31 -20.43
CA PRO A 98 -5.49 0.61 -19.42
C PRO A 98 -4.23 0.10 -18.71
N SER A 99 -3.69 -1.08 -19.02
CA SER A 99 -2.52 -1.62 -18.32
C SER A 99 -1.25 -0.73 -18.37
N PRO A 100 -0.94 0.06 -19.43
CA PRO A 100 0.18 1.00 -19.40
C PRO A 100 -0.07 2.17 -18.44
N LEU A 101 -1.30 2.68 -18.38
CA LEU A 101 -1.74 3.74 -17.46
C LEU A 101 -1.63 3.26 -16.01
N ASN A 102 -2.16 2.06 -15.73
CA ASN A 102 -2.14 1.42 -14.42
C ASN A 102 -0.73 1.20 -13.89
N VAL A 103 0.16 0.65 -14.72
CA VAL A 103 1.57 0.50 -14.36
C VAL A 103 2.24 1.87 -14.19
N SER A 104 1.89 2.89 -14.98
CA SER A 104 2.46 4.24 -14.86
C SER A 104 2.06 4.96 -13.57
N LEU A 105 0.83 4.78 -13.09
CA LEU A 105 0.38 5.30 -11.79
C LEU A 105 1.20 4.68 -10.64
N ILE A 106 1.34 3.36 -10.60
CA ILE A 106 2.21 2.67 -9.62
C ILE A 106 3.70 3.04 -9.81
N ARG A 107 4.14 3.33 -11.04
CA ARG A 107 5.51 3.79 -11.29
C ARG A 107 5.78 5.19 -10.73
N SER A 108 4.78 6.08 -10.67
CA SER A 108 4.91 7.41 -10.05
C SER A 108 5.32 7.34 -8.57
N LEU A 109 4.80 6.36 -7.83
CA LEU A 109 5.12 6.08 -6.41
C LEU A 109 6.51 5.43 -6.20
N THR A 110 7.07 4.81 -7.24
CA THR A 110 8.21 3.87 -7.08
C THR A 110 9.45 4.25 -7.88
N ILE A 111 9.43 5.35 -8.64
CA ILE A 111 10.58 5.75 -9.49
C ILE A 111 11.75 6.30 -8.69
N SER A 112 11.49 7.09 -7.64
CA SER A 112 12.49 7.43 -6.63
C SER A 112 11.83 7.63 -5.26
N PRO A 113 12.35 7.02 -4.18
CA PRO A 113 11.90 7.28 -2.81
C PRO A 113 12.36 8.65 -2.28
N THR A 114 13.16 9.41 -3.04
CA THR A 114 13.62 10.77 -2.67
C THR A 114 12.71 11.89 -3.19
N HIS A 115 11.64 11.58 -3.93
CA HIS A 115 10.70 12.57 -4.42
C HIS A 115 9.77 13.07 -3.31
N SER A 116 9.45 14.36 -3.32
CA SER A 116 8.42 14.92 -2.45
C SER A 116 7.03 14.39 -2.82
N ARG A 117 6.09 14.38 -1.87
CA ARG A 117 4.68 14.04 -2.12
C ARG A 117 4.08 14.84 -3.29
N VAL A 118 4.35 16.15 -3.32
CA VAL A 118 3.94 17.06 -4.41
C VAL A 118 4.49 16.60 -5.76
N THR A 119 5.76 16.16 -5.82
CA THR A 119 6.37 15.63 -7.05
C THR A 119 5.71 14.31 -7.47
N ILE A 120 5.45 13.39 -6.54
CA ILE A 120 4.79 12.11 -6.82
C ILE A 120 3.37 12.34 -7.35
N PHE A 121 2.60 13.22 -6.69
CA PHE A 121 1.24 13.55 -7.12
C PHE A 121 1.21 14.25 -8.49
N ALA A 122 2.07 15.25 -8.70
CA ALA A 122 2.22 15.92 -9.99
C ALA A 122 2.69 14.98 -11.12
N ASN A 123 3.32 13.85 -10.78
CA ASN A 123 3.65 12.81 -11.75
C ASN A 123 2.45 11.92 -12.09
N ALA A 124 1.59 11.62 -11.11
CA ALA A 124 0.36 10.84 -11.31
C ALA A 124 -0.74 11.63 -12.04
N THR A 125 -0.96 12.91 -11.73
CA THR A 125 -1.93 13.75 -12.45
C THR A 125 -1.52 13.93 -13.92
N LYS A 126 -0.22 14.03 -14.22
CA LYS A 126 0.30 13.96 -15.60
C LYS A 126 0.02 12.63 -16.29
N VAL A 127 0.02 11.51 -15.57
CA VAL A 127 -0.36 10.19 -16.10
C VAL A 127 -1.87 10.14 -16.39
N LEU A 128 -2.73 10.58 -15.47
CA LEU A 128 -4.17 10.70 -15.71
C LEU A 128 -4.50 11.61 -16.90
N ALA A 129 -3.73 12.69 -17.10
CA ALA A 129 -3.87 13.59 -18.24
C ALA A 129 -3.56 12.95 -19.62
N PHE A 130 -3.21 11.66 -19.69
CA PHE A 130 -3.19 10.89 -20.94
C PHE A 130 -4.51 10.18 -21.26
N ILE A 131 -5.40 9.94 -20.28
CA ILE A 131 -6.71 9.29 -20.46
C ILE A 131 -7.49 9.91 -21.64
N PRO A 132 -7.86 11.22 -21.62
CA PRO A 132 -8.60 11.84 -22.72
C PRO A 132 -7.77 12.05 -23.99
N LYS A 133 -6.44 12.03 -23.91
CA LYS A 133 -5.55 12.22 -25.08
C LYS A 133 -5.36 10.95 -25.91
N LEU A 134 -5.51 9.79 -25.28
CA LEU A 134 -5.28 8.48 -25.89
C LEU A 134 -6.58 7.69 -26.11
N GLY A 135 -7.72 8.15 -25.58
CA GLY A 135 -8.97 7.39 -25.62
C GLY A 135 -8.88 6.07 -24.82
N ILE A 136 -8.15 6.09 -23.71
CA ILE A 136 -8.07 4.96 -22.78
C ILE A 136 -9.33 4.99 -21.92
N GLU A 137 -10.01 3.85 -21.81
CA GLU A 137 -11.12 3.64 -20.89
C GLU A 137 -10.54 3.21 -19.52
N PRO A 138 -10.70 4.01 -18.44
CA PRO A 138 -10.17 3.65 -17.13
C PRO A 138 -10.91 2.47 -16.51
N ASP A 139 -10.21 1.71 -15.66
CA ASP A 139 -10.77 0.56 -14.92
C ASP A 139 -10.70 0.78 -13.40
N LEU A 140 -11.28 -0.15 -12.62
CA LEU A 140 -11.19 -0.11 -11.16
C LEU A 140 -9.73 -0.18 -10.66
N ILE A 141 -8.82 -0.77 -11.42
CA ILE A 141 -7.39 -0.79 -11.11
C ILE A 141 -6.80 0.62 -11.24
N THR A 142 -7.24 1.43 -12.23
CA THR A 142 -6.87 2.85 -12.37
C THR A 142 -7.27 3.63 -11.13
N CYS A 143 -8.50 3.42 -10.66
CA CYS A 143 -9.03 4.06 -9.47
C CYS A 143 -8.29 3.63 -8.19
N ILE A 144 -8.04 2.33 -7.99
CA ILE A 144 -7.26 1.81 -6.84
C ILE A 144 -5.83 2.37 -6.85
N ASN A 145 -5.18 2.41 -8.02
CA ASN A 145 -3.83 2.94 -8.15
C ASN A 145 -3.79 4.45 -7.85
N PHE A 146 -4.78 5.22 -8.31
CA PHE A 146 -4.87 6.64 -8.02
C PHE A 146 -5.15 6.91 -6.53
N LEU A 147 -6.09 6.18 -5.90
CA LEU A 147 -6.30 6.24 -4.45
C LEU A 147 -5.04 5.90 -3.66
N SER A 148 -4.22 4.95 -4.14
CA SER A 148 -2.93 4.62 -3.54
C SER A 148 -1.93 5.77 -3.65
N VAL A 149 -1.93 6.52 -4.75
CA VAL A 149 -1.16 7.77 -4.86
C VAL A 149 -1.67 8.82 -3.88
N CYS A 150 -2.99 9.08 -3.85
CA CYS A 150 -3.59 10.06 -2.95
C CYS A 150 -3.31 9.75 -1.47
N ALA A 151 -3.32 8.47 -1.08
CA ALA A 151 -2.99 8.01 0.27
C ALA A 151 -1.55 8.37 0.67
N GLU A 152 -0.55 8.06 -0.17
CA GLU A 152 0.86 8.36 0.16
C GLU A 152 1.23 9.84 -0.05
N CYS A 153 0.52 10.55 -0.94
CA CYS A 153 0.70 11.99 -1.16
C CYS A 153 -0.12 12.86 -0.21
N THR A 154 -1.01 12.26 0.59
CA THR A 154 -1.96 12.92 1.50
C THR A 154 -2.98 13.86 0.83
N GLU A 155 -3.31 13.59 -0.42
CA GLU A 155 -4.23 14.40 -1.24
C GLU A 155 -5.67 13.87 -1.12
N TYR A 156 -6.36 14.26 -0.04
CA TYR A 156 -7.73 13.80 0.21
C TYR A 156 -8.74 14.30 -0.85
N ASN A 157 -8.64 15.56 -1.27
CA ASN A 157 -9.68 16.20 -2.09
C ASN A 157 -9.82 15.53 -3.46
N ASP A 158 -8.70 15.15 -4.08
CA ASP A 158 -8.66 14.42 -5.35
C ASP A 158 -9.16 12.96 -5.22
N ALA A 159 -8.96 12.33 -4.06
CA ALA A 159 -9.60 11.06 -3.75
C ALA A 159 -11.13 11.21 -3.55
N GLU A 160 -11.58 12.30 -2.93
CA GLU A 160 -13.01 12.59 -2.79
C GLU A 160 -13.65 12.88 -4.17
N ALA A 161 -12.96 13.62 -5.06
CA ALA A 161 -13.41 13.92 -6.42
C ALA A 161 -13.39 12.71 -7.38
N LEU A 162 -12.59 11.68 -7.09
CA LEU A 162 -12.66 10.40 -7.82
C LEU A 162 -14.02 9.72 -7.63
N LEU A 163 -14.54 9.76 -6.40
CA LEU A 163 -15.69 8.98 -5.93
C LEU A 163 -16.99 9.77 -5.98
N PHE A 164 -16.94 11.03 -5.54
CA PHE A 164 -18.11 11.84 -5.20
C PHE A 164 -18.16 13.13 -6.03
N GLU A 165 -19.39 13.59 -6.28
CA GLU A 165 -19.65 14.85 -6.99
C GLU A 165 -19.12 16.04 -6.19
N GLN A 166 -18.49 16.99 -6.89
CA GLN A 166 -17.83 18.16 -6.27
C GLN A 166 -18.26 19.44 -7.00
N ASN A 167 -18.85 20.39 -6.27
CA ASN A 167 -19.31 21.67 -6.80
C ASN A 167 -20.19 21.56 -8.06
N GLY A 168 -21.06 20.54 -8.11
CA GLY A 168 -21.95 20.26 -9.25
C GLY A 168 -21.32 19.48 -10.41
N ASN A 169 -20.04 19.11 -10.32
CA ASN A 169 -19.38 18.26 -11.31
C ASN A 169 -19.55 16.77 -10.96
N PRO A 170 -19.80 15.88 -11.94
CA PRO A 170 -19.81 14.43 -11.71
C PRO A 170 -18.44 13.94 -11.26
N SER A 171 -18.39 12.91 -10.43
CA SER A 171 -17.13 12.28 -10.00
C SER A 171 -16.40 11.63 -11.16
N LEU A 172 -15.07 11.45 -11.07
CA LEU A 172 -14.32 10.81 -12.15
C LEU A 172 -14.84 9.39 -12.44
N MET A 173 -15.25 8.62 -11.43
CA MET A 173 -15.85 7.31 -11.65
C MET A 173 -17.20 7.38 -12.38
N GLN A 174 -18.04 8.39 -12.12
CA GLN A 174 -19.24 8.64 -12.93
C GLN A 174 -18.89 9.01 -14.38
N GLN A 175 -17.89 9.88 -14.58
CA GLN A 175 -17.41 10.27 -15.92
C GLN A 175 -16.83 9.08 -16.72
N TRP A 176 -16.26 8.08 -16.03
CA TRP A 176 -15.70 6.87 -16.62
C TRP A 176 -16.70 5.70 -16.68
N GLY A 177 -17.96 5.90 -16.27
CA GLY A 177 -18.99 4.85 -16.25
C GLY A 177 -18.76 3.72 -15.22
N LEU A 178 -17.88 3.94 -14.24
CA LEU A 178 -17.48 2.94 -13.25
C LEU A 178 -18.33 3.01 -11.98
N THR A 179 -18.79 1.85 -11.50
CA THR A 179 -19.41 1.71 -10.17
C THR A 179 -18.36 1.24 -9.16
N PRO A 180 -18.20 1.90 -8.00
CA PRO A 180 -17.32 1.42 -6.93
C PRO A 180 -17.68 0.04 -6.39
N ASP A 181 -16.66 -0.68 -5.95
CA ASP A 181 -16.77 -1.94 -5.20
C ASP A 181 -16.23 -1.77 -3.76
N ILE A 182 -16.21 -2.85 -2.99
CA ILE A 182 -15.64 -2.84 -1.63
C ILE A 182 -14.12 -2.59 -1.62
N THR A 183 -13.39 -2.95 -2.68
CA THR A 183 -11.94 -2.68 -2.80
C THR A 183 -11.66 -1.19 -2.92
N ILE A 184 -12.42 -0.48 -3.75
CA ILE A 184 -12.42 0.98 -3.87
C ILE A 184 -12.76 1.64 -2.52
N CYS A 185 -13.80 1.15 -1.82
CA CYS A 185 -14.16 1.66 -0.50
C CYS A 185 -13.02 1.49 0.52
N ASN A 186 -12.37 0.33 0.54
CA ASN A 186 -11.26 0.04 1.44
C ASN A 186 -10.04 0.91 1.12
N ALA A 187 -9.70 1.12 -0.16
CA ALA A 187 -8.65 2.05 -0.58
C ALA A 187 -8.97 3.51 -0.17
N SER A 188 -10.24 3.91 -0.22
CA SER A 188 -10.71 5.23 0.23
C SER A 188 -10.49 5.43 1.73
N LEU A 189 -10.76 4.41 2.56
CA LEU A 189 -10.47 4.44 3.99
C LEU A 189 -8.96 4.55 4.28
N THR A 190 -8.10 3.97 3.43
CA THR A 190 -6.64 4.15 3.53
C THR A 190 -6.25 5.62 3.29
N VAL A 191 -6.89 6.32 2.35
CA VAL A 191 -6.70 7.76 2.18
C VAL A 191 -7.17 8.50 3.44
N CYS A 192 -8.36 8.20 3.97
CA CYS A 192 -8.87 8.83 5.20
C CYS A 192 -7.91 8.65 6.39
N ALA A 193 -7.28 7.48 6.53
CA ALA A 193 -6.32 7.22 7.61
C ALA A 193 -5.06 8.08 7.44
N LYS A 194 -4.47 8.10 6.23
CA LYS A 194 -3.28 8.90 5.92
C LYS A 194 -3.51 10.41 6.03
N THR A 195 -4.76 10.87 5.89
CA THR A 195 -5.14 12.29 5.84
C THR A 195 -5.91 12.79 7.08
N GLY A 196 -6.12 11.94 8.08
CA GLY A 196 -6.79 12.30 9.34
C GLY A 196 -8.31 12.50 9.25
N ARG A 197 -8.96 11.97 8.21
CA ARG A 197 -10.38 12.24 7.88
C ARG A 197 -11.34 11.22 8.50
N LEU A 198 -11.39 11.22 9.82
CA LEU A 198 -12.29 10.38 10.64
C LEU A 198 -13.77 10.70 10.38
N ASP A 199 -14.10 11.97 10.19
CA ASP A 199 -15.40 12.47 9.74
C ASP A 199 -15.88 11.73 8.48
N LYS A 200 -14.99 11.60 7.49
CA LYS A 200 -15.29 10.98 6.20
C LYS A 200 -15.32 9.47 6.26
N ALA A 201 -14.46 8.86 7.07
CA ALA A 201 -14.53 7.42 7.35
C ALA A 201 -15.85 7.02 8.06
N ARG A 202 -16.34 7.82 9.01
CA ARG A 202 -17.67 7.67 9.63
C ARG A 202 -18.78 7.82 8.59
N GLU A 203 -18.71 8.87 7.76
CA GLU A 203 -19.66 9.12 6.67
C GLU A 203 -19.82 7.94 5.71
N TYR A 204 -18.74 7.26 5.34
CA TYR A 204 -18.78 6.13 4.39
C TYR A 204 -19.39 4.85 4.98
N LEU A 205 -19.18 4.60 6.28
CA LEU A 205 -19.47 3.29 6.89
C LEU A 205 -20.76 3.22 7.71
N LEU A 206 -21.17 4.31 8.36
CA LEU A 206 -22.31 4.26 9.28
C LEU A 206 -23.64 4.13 8.52
N SER A 207 -24.54 3.29 9.01
CA SER A 207 -25.80 2.94 8.34
C SER A 207 -26.86 4.05 8.36
N ASN A 208 -26.56 5.23 8.91
CA ASN A 208 -27.45 6.40 9.04
C ASN A 208 -26.99 7.66 8.27
N THR A 209 -25.82 7.66 7.62
CA THR A 209 -25.25 8.82 6.89
C THR A 209 -25.69 8.88 5.42
N ALA A 210 -25.84 10.07 4.85
CA ALA A 210 -26.16 10.23 3.42
C ALA A 210 -25.05 9.65 2.51
N SER A 211 -23.79 9.84 2.89
CA SER A 211 -22.58 9.38 2.18
C SER A 211 -22.26 7.89 2.32
N ASN A 212 -23.12 7.09 2.98
CA ASN A 212 -22.89 5.66 3.15
C ASN A 212 -22.73 4.95 1.80
N MET A 213 -21.63 4.20 1.60
CA MET A 213 -21.25 3.69 0.28
C MET A 213 -22.35 2.84 -0.37
N GLN A 214 -23.00 1.94 0.38
CA GLN A 214 -24.07 1.11 -0.14
C GLN A 214 -25.33 1.91 -0.50
N ARG A 215 -25.63 3.00 0.23
CA ARG A 215 -26.74 3.90 -0.13
C ARG A 215 -26.44 4.73 -1.37
N ARG A 216 -25.18 5.14 -1.59
CA ARG A 216 -24.80 5.96 -2.75
C ARG A 216 -24.73 5.13 -4.04
N TRP A 217 -24.37 3.86 -3.96
CA TRP A 217 -24.41 2.92 -5.10
C TRP A 217 -25.35 1.73 -4.82
N PRO A 218 -26.68 1.95 -4.82
CA PRO A 218 -27.66 0.89 -4.50
C PRO A 218 -27.72 -0.22 -5.55
N GLN A 219 -27.23 0.04 -6.77
CA GLN A 219 -27.13 -0.92 -7.87
C GLN A 219 -25.75 -1.59 -7.98
N ALA A 220 -24.84 -1.35 -7.01
CA ALA A 220 -23.52 -1.97 -7.00
C ALA A 220 -23.62 -3.50 -6.96
N THR A 221 -22.91 -4.15 -7.87
CA THR A 221 -22.93 -5.61 -8.07
C THR A 221 -21.48 -6.13 -8.09
N PRO A 222 -21.03 -6.86 -7.05
CA PRO A 222 -21.75 -7.23 -5.84
C PRO A 222 -22.06 -6.02 -4.90
N PRO A 223 -23.05 -6.16 -4.00
CA PRO A 223 -23.36 -5.14 -2.98
C PRO A 223 -22.14 -4.76 -2.14
N ILE A 224 -21.95 -3.46 -1.90
CA ILE A 224 -20.85 -2.90 -1.11
C ILE A 224 -21.10 -3.16 0.38
N LYS A 225 -20.62 -4.31 0.87
CA LYS A 225 -20.73 -4.71 2.28
C LYS A 225 -19.36 -4.64 2.98
N PRO A 226 -19.26 -4.02 4.18
CA PRO A 226 -18.05 -4.04 4.99
C PRO A 226 -17.51 -5.46 5.22
N ASN A 227 -16.18 -5.59 5.24
CA ASN A 227 -15.47 -6.83 5.53
C ASN A 227 -14.30 -6.60 6.49
N LEU A 228 -13.51 -7.64 6.80
CA LEU A 228 -12.38 -7.52 7.73
C LEU A 228 -11.31 -6.50 7.29
N ILE A 229 -11.14 -6.28 5.97
CA ILE A 229 -10.24 -5.22 5.45
C ILE A 229 -10.85 -3.84 5.74
N THR A 230 -12.17 -3.67 5.56
CA THR A 230 -12.90 -2.45 5.94
C THR A 230 -12.72 -2.12 7.43
N CYS A 231 -12.89 -3.11 8.30
CA CYS A 231 -12.68 -2.96 9.74
C CYS A 231 -11.22 -2.64 10.09
N THR A 232 -10.24 -3.29 9.45
CA THR A 232 -8.81 -3.02 9.64
C THR A 232 -8.43 -1.60 9.20
N ASN A 233 -8.96 -1.14 8.07
CA ASN A 233 -8.70 0.20 7.56
C ASN A 233 -9.40 1.26 8.44
N PHE A 234 -10.61 0.99 8.95
CA PHE A 234 -11.27 1.89 9.90
C PHE A 234 -10.53 1.99 11.24
N LEU A 235 -9.99 0.88 11.78
CA LEU A 235 -9.08 0.91 12.93
C LEU A 235 -7.80 1.70 12.63
N SER A 236 -7.31 1.66 11.39
CA SER A 236 -6.18 2.49 10.97
C SER A 236 -6.53 3.99 10.97
N VAL A 237 -7.75 4.36 10.53
CA VAL A 237 -8.25 5.76 10.69
C VAL A 237 -8.34 6.14 12.16
N CYS A 238 -8.92 5.28 13.01
CA CYS A 238 -9.02 5.52 14.45
C CYS A 238 -7.64 5.72 15.10
N ALA A 239 -6.65 4.91 14.71
CA ALA A 239 -5.27 5.01 15.19
C ALA A 239 -4.60 6.32 14.77
N GLU A 240 -4.63 6.69 13.49
CA GLU A 240 -4.02 7.95 13.02
C GLU A 240 -4.73 9.20 13.56
N CYS A 241 -6.05 9.14 13.78
CA CYS A 241 -6.84 10.24 14.34
C CYS A 241 -6.87 10.26 15.88
N THR A 242 -6.21 9.31 16.55
CA THR A 242 -6.25 9.11 18.03
C THR A 242 -7.67 8.95 18.62
N GLU A 243 -8.63 8.47 17.82
CA GLU A 243 -9.98 8.17 18.28
C GLU A 243 -10.03 6.75 18.88
N TYR A 244 -10.47 6.66 20.13
CA TYR A 244 -10.63 5.38 20.82
C TYR A 244 -12.06 4.85 20.75
N ASN A 245 -13.05 5.75 20.78
CA ASN A 245 -14.44 5.36 21.00
C ASN A 245 -15.04 4.63 19.80
N ASP A 246 -14.66 5.04 18.58
CA ASP A 246 -15.03 4.35 17.33
C ASP A 246 -14.41 2.96 17.23
N ALA A 247 -13.16 2.79 17.68
CA ALA A 247 -12.50 1.49 17.71
C ALA A 247 -13.14 0.55 18.74
N GLU A 248 -13.57 1.08 19.90
CA GLU A 248 -14.35 0.33 20.89
C GLU A 248 -15.72 -0.08 20.34
N ALA A 249 -16.47 0.84 19.73
CA ALA A 249 -17.77 0.56 19.11
C ALA A 249 -17.70 -0.34 17.84
N LEU A 250 -16.54 -0.43 17.19
CA LEU A 250 -16.33 -1.36 16.07
C LEU A 250 -16.32 -2.82 16.55
N LEU A 251 -15.59 -3.12 17.63
CA LEU A 251 -15.38 -4.48 18.13
C LEU A 251 -16.44 -4.90 19.16
N PHE A 252 -16.79 -4.01 20.08
CA PHE A 252 -17.51 -4.36 21.32
C PHE A 252 -18.89 -3.73 21.42
N GLU A 253 -19.79 -4.44 22.11
CA GLU A 253 -21.09 -3.92 22.49
C GLU A 253 -20.93 -2.74 23.47
N HIS A 254 -21.69 -1.67 23.28
CA HIS A 254 -21.65 -0.51 24.16
C HIS A 254 -23.06 0.03 24.43
N ASN A 255 -23.43 0.16 25.70
CA ASN A 255 -24.75 0.59 26.17
C ASN A 255 -25.92 -0.19 25.51
N GLY A 256 -25.83 -1.52 25.44
CA GLY A 256 -26.88 -2.38 24.86
C GLY A 256 -26.99 -2.32 23.33
N LYS A 257 -26.03 -1.68 22.64
CA LYS A 257 -25.97 -1.63 21.17
C LYS A 257 -24.89 -2.59 20.66
N PRO A 258 -25.22 -3.52 19.75
CA PRO A 258 -24.24 -4.44 19.17
C PRO A 258 -23.14 -3.67 18.42
N SER A 259 -21.93 -4.22 18.41
CA SER A 259 -20.80 -3.61 17.74
C SER A 259 -21.02 -3.50 16.22
N LEU A 260 -20.30 -2.60 15.55
CA LEU A 260 -20.44 -2.47 14.09
C LEU A 260 -20.08 -3.79 13.38
N MET A 261 -19.10 -4.56 13.88
CA MET A 261 -18.80 -5.89 13.34
C MET A 261 -19.97 -6.86 13.50
N GLN A 262 -20.65 -6.89 14.66
CA GLN A 262 -21.87 -7.70 14.85
C GLN A 262 -23.00 -7.26 13.89
N GLN A 263 -23.20 -5.94 13.72
CA GLN A 263 -24.19 -5.39 12.78
C GLN A 263 -23.89 -5.74 11.31
N TRP A 264 -22.62 -5.95 10.96
CA TRP A 264 -22.18 -6.37 9.63
C TRP A 264 -22.07 -7.90 9.45
N GLY A 265 -22.36 -8.69 10.50
CA GLY A 265 -22.23 -10.15 10.47
C GLY A 265 -20.79 -10.65 10.47
N LEU A 266 -19.85 -9.86 10.97
CA LEU A 266 -18.42 -10.15 11.02
C LEU A 266 -17.97 -10.53 12.43
N THR A 267 -17.05 -11.49 12.54
CA THR A 267 -16.34 -11.82 13.78
C THR A 267 -14.93 -11.22 13.77
N PRO A 268 -14.43 -10.70 14.92
CA PRO A 268 -13.04 -10.28 15.02
C PRO A 268 -12.07 -11.45 14.80
N ASP A 269 -10.97 -11.19 14.09
CA ASP A 269 -9.83 -12.10 13.97
C ASP A 269 -8.59 -11.51 14.68
N ILE A 270 -7.46 -12.22 14.61
CA ILE A 270 -6.19 -11.74 15.17
C ILE A 270 -5.69 -10.44 14.51
N THR A 271 -6.01 -10.21 13.24
CA THR A 271 -5.65 -8.98 12.52
C THR A 271 -6.40 -7.78 13.10
N ILE A 272 -7.72 -7.91 13.30
CA ILE A 272 -8.57 -6.90 13.95
C ILE A 272 -8.13 -6.63 15.39
N CYS A 273 -7.87 -7.67 16.19
CA CYS A 273 -7.38 -7.47 17.56
C CYS A 273 -6.02 -6.77 17.59
N ASN A 274 -5.09 -7.12 16.69
CA ASN A 274 -3.79 -6.45 16.59
C ASN A 274 -3.93 -4.99 16.11
N ALA A 275 -4.82 -4.69 15.16
CA ALA A 275 -5.10 -3.33 14.73
C ALA A 275 -5.71 -2.47 15.86
N TYR A 276 -6.59 -3.05 16.68
CA TYR A 276 -7.12 -2.39 17.88
C TYR A 276 -6.03 -2.12 18.93
N LEU A 277 -5.04 -3.02 19.11
CA LEU A 277 -3.88 -2.75 19.98
C LEU A 277 -3.06 -1.53 19.51
N ILE A 278 -2.99 -1.27 18.21
CA ILE A 278 -2.33 -0.06 17.67
C ILE A 278 -3.14 1.20 18.03
N VAL A 279 -4.48 1.15 17.98
CA VAL A 279 -5.33 2.25 18.51
C VAL A 279 -5.07 2.45 20.00
N CYS A 280 -5.02 1.37 20.80
CA CYS A 280 -4.72 1.48 22.23
C CYS A 280 -3.34 2.10 22.50
N ALA A 281 -2.32 1.77 21.71
CA ALA A 281 -1.00 2.39 21.83
C ALA A 281 -1.03 3.89 21.52
N LYS A 282 -1.68 4.30 20.43
CA LYS A 282 -1.81 5.73 20.07
C LYS A 282 -2.73 6.54 20.98
N THR A 283 -3.59 5.89 21.78
CA THR A 283 -4.54 6.53 22.71
C THR A 283 -4.22 6.33 24.19
N GLY A 284 -3.09 5.68 24.52
CA GLY A 284 -2.64 5.40 25.89
C GLY A 284 -3.53 4.44 26.67
N ARG A 285 -4.33 3.60 26.00
CA ARG A 285 -5.39 2.76 26.62
C ARG A 285 -4.85 1.40 27.08
N PHE A 286 -3.84 1.43 27.95
CA PHE A 286 -3.12 0.25 28.42
C PHE A 286 -4.03 -0.84 29.04
N ASP A 287 -4.90 -0.48 29.98
CA ASP A 287 -5.68 -1.48 30.72
C ASP A 287 -6.77 -2.13 29.83
N LYS A 288 -7.22 -1.43 28.78
CA LYS A 288 -8.08 -1.97 27.73
C LYS A 288 -7.32 -2.94 26.83
N ALA A 289 -6.08 -2.61 26.44
CA ALA A 289 -5.20 -3.52 25.70
C ALA A 289 -4.89 -4.82 26.48
N VAL A 290 -4.63 -4.72 27.79
CA VAL A 290 -4.46 -5.90 28.67
C VAL A 290 -5.75 -6.71 28.76
N THR A 291 -6.91 -6.05 28.84
CA THR A 291 -8.23 -6.72 28.87
C THR A 291 -8.52 -7.46 27.56
N LEU A 292 -8.17 -6.87 26.41
CA LEU A 292 -8.28 -7.53 25.11
C LEU A 292 -7.48 -8.83 25.07
N VAL A 293 -6.18 -8.76 25.31
CA VAL A 293 -5.27 -9.90 25.18
C VAL A 293 -5.50 -10.95 26.26
N GLY A 294 -5.78 -10.53 27.50
CA GLY A 294 -5.90 -11.42 28.65
C GLY A 294 -7.30 -12.00 28.91
N LYS A 295 -8.36 -11.45 28.31
CA LYS A 295 -9.75 -11.92 28.51
C LYS A 295 -10.54 -12.07 27.23
N GLN A 296 -10.60 -11.03 26.39
CA GLN A 296 -11.52 -11.00 25.26
C GLN A 296 -11.05 -11.88 24.09
N MET A 297 -9.75 -11.87 23.74
CA MET A 297 -9.20 -12.76 22.72
C MET A 297 -9.38 -14.25 23.09
N PRO A 298 -9.04 -14.72 24.31
CA PRO A 298 -9.37 -16.07 24.76
C PRO A 298 -10.86 -16.42 24.70
N ALA A 299 -11.75 -15.50 25.11
CA ALA A 299 -13.20 -15.73 25.08
C ALA A 299 -13.77 -15.84 23.65
N LEU A 300 -13.12 -15.20 22.66
CA LEU A 300 -13.42 -15.34 21.23
C LEU A 300 -12.70 -16.52 20.56
N GLY A 301 -11.93 -17.33 21.31
CA GLY A 301 -11.12 -18.43 20.76
C GLY A 301 -9.89 -17.98 19.97
N ILE A 302 -9.54 -16.69 19.98
CA ILE A 302 -8.45 -16.11 19.20
C ILE A 302 -7.12 -16.37 19.93
N LYS A 303 -6.33 -17.32 19.41
CA LYS A 303 -4.99 -17.63 19.93
C LYS A 303 -4.03 -16.46 19.72
N VAL A 304 -3.64 -15.82 20.83
CA VAL A 304 -2.60 -14.76 20.86
C VAL A 304 -1.26 -15.24 20.29
N ASN A 305 -0.52 -14.36 19.62
CA ASN A 305 0.79 -14.68 19.03
C ASN A 305 1.87 -13.64 19.37
N PHE A 306 3.10 -13.85 18.88
CA PHE A 306 4.22 -12.93 19.12
C PHE A 306 3.94 -11.48 18.69
N VAL A 307 3.14 -11.25 17.64
CA VAL A 307 2.76 -9.90 17.18
C VAL A 307 1.84 -9.24 18.20
N THR A 308 0.83 -9.98 18.71
CA THR A 308 -0.08 -9.50 19.76
C THR A 308 0.67 -9.07 21.02
N TYR A 309 1.62 -9.89 21.50
CA TYR A 309 2.47 -9.53 22.63
C TYR A 309 3.43 -8.37 22.32
N SER A 310 4.01 -8.34 21.11
CA SER A 310 4.90 -7.24 20.69
C SER A 310 4.19 -5.90 20.68
N LEU A 311 2.93 -5.87 20.21
CA LEU A 311 2.08 -4.69 20.22
C LEU A 311 1.67 -4.30 21.65
N LEU A 312 1.22 -5.26 22.47
CA LEU A 312 0.84 -5.01 23.87
C LEU A 312 2.01 -4.42 24.68
N ALA A 313 3.25 -4.87 24.43
CA ALA A 313 4.45 -4.37 25.11
C ALA A 313 4.67 -2.86 24.93
N ILE A 314 4.32 -2.32 23.75
CA ILE A 314 4.58 -0.92 23.37
C ILE A 314 3.38 0.01 23.60
N VAL A 315 2.25 -0.49 24.14
CA VAL A 315 1.10 0.36 24.51
C VAL A 315 1.43 1.33 25.65
N ASP A 316 2.30 0.93 26.57
CA ASP A 316 2.92 1.82 27.56
C ASP A 316 4.41 1.46 27.69
N ILE A 317 5.26 2.25 27.03
CA ILE A 317 6.71 2.03 26.99
C ILE A 317 7.37 2.07 28.38
N ASN A 318 6.74 2.72 29.37
CA ASN A 318 7.24 2.75 30.75
C ASN A 318 7.03 1.39 31.45
N ARG A 319 5.97 0.66 31.06
CA ARG A 319 5.67 -0.69 31.57
C ARG A 319 6.44 -1.78 30.82
N PHE A 320 7.01 -1.50 29.65
CA PHE A 320 7.73 -2.47 28.80
C PHE A 320 8.68 -3.37 29.61
N GLY A 321 9.59 -2.80 30.41
CA GLY A 321 10.56 -3.57 31.19
C GLY A 321 9.93 -4.46 32.27
N GLY A 322 8.78 -4.08 32.83
CA GLY A 322 8.00 -4.91 33.74
C GLY A 322 7.29 -6.05 33.02
N LEU A 323 6.74 -5.79 31.83
CA LEU A 323 6.09 -6.79 30.98
C LEU A 323 7.07 -7.84 30.47
N ILE A 324 8.25 -7.43 29.98
CA ILE A 324 9.33 -8.35 29.60
C ILE A 324 9.70 -9.26 30.79
N LYS A 325 9.97 -8.69 31.97
CA LYS A 325 10.32 -9.48 33.18
C LYS A 325 9.19 -10.39 33.67
N LYS A 326 7.93 -10.03 33.43
CA LYS A 326 6.77 -10.90 33.67
C LYS A 326 6.72 -12.05 32.67
N TRP A 327 6.75 -11.75 31.37
CA TRP A 327 6.58 -12.74 30.30
C TRP A 327 7.76 -13.70 30.15
N THR A 328 8.97 -13.32 30.56
CA THR A 328 10.10 -14.26 30.69
C THR A 328 9.90 -15.24 31.85
N LYS A 329 9.26 -14.83 32.96
CA LYS A 329 8.90 -15.74 34.07
C LYS A 329 7.72 -16.65 33.71
N GLU A 330 6.76 -16.15 32.95
CA GLU A 330 5.60 -16.90 32.45
C GLU A 330 5.95 -17.81 31.25
N GLY A 331 7.21 -17.87 30.83
CA GLY A 331 7.66 -18.74 29.73
C GLY A 331 7.18 -18.31 28.34
N VAL A 332 6.61 -17.11 28.19
CA VAL A 332 6.20 -16.54 26.89
C VAL A 332 7.42 -16.05 26.09
N LEU A 333 8.41 -15.50 26.79
CA LEU A 333 9.66 -14.98 26.24
C LEU A 333 10.86 -15.88 26.56
N LEU A 334 11.85 -15.89 25.65
CA LEU A 334 13.15 -16.50 25.87
C LEU A 334 14.03 -15.62 26.76
N GLN A 335 14.78 -16.22 27.69
CA GLN A 335 15.59 -15.48 28.67
C GLN A 335 16.62 -14.53 28.05
N HIS A 336 17.18 -14.88 26.88
CA HIS A 336 18.17 -14.05 26.18
C HIS A 336 17.53 -12.94 25.33
N LEU A 337 16.23 -13.00 25.02
CA LEU A 337 15.49 -11.99 24.26
C LEU A 337 16.24 -11.55 22.97
N GLY A 338 16.66 -12.52 22.15
CA GLY A 338 17.45 -12.33 20.93
C GLY A 338 18.91 -11.87 21.12
N LEU A 339 19.38 -11.62 22.35
CA LEU A 339 20.74 -11.14 22.57
C LEU A 339 21.76 -12.29 22.61
N HIS A 340 22.57 -12.39 21.54
CA HIS A 340 23.68 -13.33 21.44
C HIS A 340 25.00 -12.54 21.55
N GLY A 341 25.46 -12.36 22.79
CA GLY A 341 26.69 -11.61 23.12
C GLY A 341 26.57 -10.10 22.84
N THR A 342 27.06 -9.67 21.68
CA THR A 342 26.99 -8.29 21.17
C THR A 342 25.88 -8.10 20.13
N SER A 343 25.38 -9.17 19.51
CA SER A 343 24.40 -9.13 18.43
C SER A 343 22.97 -9.28 18.97
N LEU A 344 22.04 -8.44 18.51
CA LEU A 344 20.61 -8.58 18.79
C LEU A 344 19.90 -9.16 17.57
N ASN A 345 19.53 -10.44 17.66
CA ASN A 345 18.65 -11.11 16.71
C ASN A 345 17.20 -10.65 16.94
N LEU A 346 16.48 -10.37 15.85
CA LEU A 346 15.12 -9.83 15.87
C LEU A 346 14.08 -10.78 15.26
N HIS A 347 14.47 -12.01 14.89
CA HIS A 347 13.51 -13.05 14.53
C HIS A 347 12.67 -13.47 15.74
N ALA A 348 11.37 -13.67 15.54
CA ALA A 348 10.42 -13.94 16.61
C ALA A 348 10.75 -15.21 17.41
N LYS A 349 11.29 -16.25 16.75
CA LYS A 349 11.72 -17.52 17.35
C LYS A 349 12.86 -17.38 18.38
N ASP A 350 13.64 -16.31 18.32
CA ASP A 350 14.80 -16.05 19.18
C ASP A 350 14.43 -15.09 20.34
N ILE A 351 13.17 -14.62 20.38
CA ILE A 351 12.64 -13.73 21.42
C ILE A 351 11.44 -14.37 22.16
N PHE A 352 10.59 -15.13 21.45
CA PHE A 352 9.34 -15.70 21.96
C PHE A 352 9.34 -17.23 21.87
N ASN A 353 8.79 -17.89 22.89
CA ASN A 353 8.47 -19.33 22.83
C ASN A 353 7.14 -19.60 22.07
N ILE A 354 6.34 -18.56 21.84
CA ILE A 354 4.98 -18.64 21.26
C ILE A 354 4.95 -18.32 19.76
N TYR A 355 5.71 -19.09 18.97
CA TYR A 355 5.69 -19.02 17.50
C TYR A 355 5.00 -20.25 16.87
N ASP A 356 4.50 -20.09 15.64
CA ASP A 356 3.98 -21.21 14.83
C ASP A 356 5.12 -21.79 13.99
N SER A 357 5.20 -23.13 13.88
CA SER A 357 6.33 -23.85 13.29
C SER A 357 6.51 -23.60 11.78
N LYS A 358 5.51 -22.99 11.13
CA LYS A 358 5.53 -22.56 9.73
C LYS A 358 6.17 -21.17 9.50
N GLY A 359 6.54 -20.44 10.55
CA GLY A 359 6.92 -19.01 10.50
C GLY A 359 8.39 -18.70 10.82
N THR A 360 9.32 -19.60 10.52
CA THR A 360 10.72 -19.63 11.01
C THR A 360 11.64 -18.45 10.67
N GLU A 361 11.17 -17.45 9.91
CA GLU A 361 11.96 -16.28 9.49
C GLU A 361 11.31 -14.92 9.86
N LEU A 362 10.10 -14.89 10.41
CA LEU A 362 9.42 -13.63 10.72
C LEU A 362 10.16 -12.82 11.80
N ALA A 363 10.39 -11.54 11.52
CA ALA A 363 10.94 -10.57 12.48
C ALA A 363 9.84 -9.96 13.37
N VAL A 364 10.22 -9.51 14.56
CA VAL A 364 9.33 -8.75 15.45
C VAL A 364 9.07 -7.33 14.92
N PRO A 365 7.91 -6.70 15.23
CA PRO A 365 7.60 -5.33 14.79
C PRO A 365 8.67 -4.30 15.16
N PHE A 366 8.92 -3.33 14.28
CA PHE A 366 10.03 -2.37 14.41
C PHE A 366 10.04 -1.59 15.74
N GLU A 367 8.90 -1.07 16.18
CA GLU A 367 8.83 -0.32 17.45
C GLU A 367 9.05 -1.22 18.68
N PHE A 368 8.70 -2.52 18.60
CA PHE A 368 9.04 -3.50 19.63
C PHE A 368 10.55 -3.81 19.60
N ALA A 369 11.17 -4.00 18.43
CA ALA A 369 12.62 -4.18 18.30
C ALA A 369 13.41 -2.99 18.88
N LYS A 370 12.94 -1.77 18.62
CA LYS A 370 13.48 -0.50 19.13
C LYS A 370 13.30 -0.37 20.65
N ALA A 371 12.17 -0.79 21.20
CA ALA A 371 11.95 -0.88 22.64
C ALA A 371 12.89 -1.92 23.30
N LEU A 372 13.01 -3.10 22.70
CA LEU A 372 13.87 -4.20 23.17
C LEU A 372 15.37 -3.84 23.14
N PHE A 373 15.82 -3.17 22.09
CA PHE A 373 17.19 -2.63 22.02
C PHE A 373 17.47 -1.64 23.16
N ASN A 374 16.54 -0.72 23.43
CA ASN A 374 16.67 0.23 24.54
C ASN A 374 16.64 -0.46 25.91
N TYR A 375 15.82 -1.50 26.08
CA TYR A 375 15.80 -2.34 27.28
C TYR A 375 17.17 -2.98 27.53
N HIS A 376 17.72 -3.71 26.55
CA HIS A 376 19.06 -4.34 26.64
C HIS A 376 20.17 -3.32 26.91
N ARG A 377 20.12 -2.16 26.25
CA ARG A 377 21.09 -1.07 26.45
C ARG A 377 21.04 -0.51 27.87
N ASN A 378 19.85 -0.43 28.46
CA ASN A 378 19.66 0.12 29.81
C ASN A 378 20.03 -0.90 30.90
N GLU A 379 19.72 -2.19 30.75
CA GLU A 379 20.14 -3.21 31.73
C GLU A 379 21.67 -3.32 31.80
N LYS A 380 22.38 -3.33 30.65
CA LYS A 380 23.85 -3.28 30.63
C LYS A 380 24.41 -2.03 31.31
N ARG A 381 23.74 -0.87 31.20
CA ARG A 381 24.14 0.38 31.90
C ARG A 381 23.94 0.33 33.42
N THR A 382 23.01 -0.48 33.93
CA THR A 382 22.85 -0.70 35.36
C THR A 382 23.95 -1.62 35.91
N ILE A 383 24.32 -2.66 35.15
CA ILE A 383 25.38 -3.61 35.54
C ILE A 383 26.76 -2.92 35.65
N TYR A 384 27.09 -1.95 34.78
CA TYR A 384 28.31 -1.15 34.87
C TYR A 384 28.20 0.09 35.80
N LYS A 385 27.22 0.10 36.71
CA LYS A 385 27.00 1.16 37.72
C LYS A 385 26.77 0.64 39.14
N ALA A 386 26.84 -0.68 39.32
CA ALA A 386 26.83 -1.38 40.60
C ALA A 386 28.19 -2.06 40.81
#